data_AF-A0A6B3EVU3-F1
#
_entry.id   AF-A0A6B3EVU3-F1
#
_cell.length_a   1.000
_cell.length_b   1.000
_cell.length_c   1.000
_cell.angle_alpha   90.00
_cell.angle_beta   90.00
_cell.angle_gamma   90.00
#
_symmetry.space_group_name_H-M   'P 1'
#
loop_
_entity.id
_entity.type
_entity.pdbx_description
1 polymer ?
#
loop_
_entity_poly.entity_id
_entity_poly.type
_entity_poly.pdbx_seq_one_letter_code
_entity_poly.pdbx_strand_id
1 'polypeptide(L)'
;MTTTHDSTTAPDPSGTTAEAASTPLALALPAVVKPRMRGWLHAGMFPAVVAAGLVLTAFADSGRGRVACAIYVLTACLLFGVSALYHRGNWGPRGEAVLRRLDHANIFLIIAGT
;
A
#
# COMPACT_ATOMS: atom_id res chain seq x y z
N MET A 1 8.33 -52.29 64.98
CA MET A 1 8.69 -51.49 66.17
C MET A 1 8.78 -50.05 65.70
N THR A 2 7.83 -49.24 66.17
CA THR A 2 7.51 -47.88 65.76
C THR A 2 8.57 -46.89 66.24
N THR A 3 8.99 -45.94 65.39
CA THR A 3 9.19 -44.54 65.81
C THR A 3 8.95 -43.62 64.62
N THR A 4 7.82 -42.93 64.71
CA THR A 4 7.43 -41.70 64.01
C THR A 4 8.41 -40.56 64.29
N HIS A 5 8.74 -39.77 63.27
CA HIS A 5 9.02 -38.35 63.45
C HIS A 5 8.23 -37.56 62.39
N ASP A 6 7.12 -37.01 62.84
CA ASP A 6 6.44 -35.88 62.21
C ASP A 6 7.21 -34.62 62.61
N SER A 7 7.47 -33.73 61.66
CA SER A 7 7.96 -32.38 61.90
C SER A 7 7.43 -31.50 60.77
N THR A 8 6.24 -30.97 61.05
CA THR A 8 5.66 -29.79 60.43
C THR A 8 6.65 -28.62 60.49
N THR A 9 7.05 -28.11 59.33
CA THR A 9 7.53 -26.72 59.17
C THR A 9 6.81 -26.09 57.98
N ALA A 10 6.16 -24.98 58.25
CA ALA A 10 5.36 -24.14 57.34
C ALA A 10 6.20 -23.53 56.19
N PRO A 11 5.56 -22.98 55.13
CA PRO A 11 6.24 -22.54 53.91
C PRO A 11 6.86 -21.14 54.08
N ASP A 12 8.11 -20.94 53.63
CA ASP A 12 8.70 -19.60 53.47
C ASP A 12 8.58 -19.15 51.99
N PRO A 13 7.89 -18.02 51.73
CA PRO A 13 7.54 -17.51 50.41
C PRO A 13 8.63 -16.62 49.80
N SER A 14 9.79 -17.19 49.50
CA SER A 14 10.93 -16.39 49.02
C SER A 14 11.59 -17.05 47.82
N GLY A 15 11.18 -16.65 46.62
CA GLY A 15 11.83 -17.08 45.38
C GLY A 15 11.02 -16.95 44.10
N THR A 16 10.06 -16.03 44.03
CA THR A 16 9.53 -15.55 42.76
C THR A 16 10.64 -14.84 41.99
N THR A 17 11.46 -15.59 41.26
CA THR A 17 11.92 -15.12 39.95
C THR A 17 10.88 -15.57 38.95
N ALA A 18 9.67 -15.01 39.08
CA ALA A 18 8.88 -14.76 37.89
C ALA A 18 9.74 -13.83 37.06
N GLU A 19 10.51 -14.42 36.15
CA GLU A 19 11.00 -13.78 34.96
C GLU A 19 9.81 -13.00 34.41
N ALA A 20 9.81 -11.70 34.71
CA ALA A 20 8.86 -10.76 34.16
C ALA A 20 9.15 -10.78 32.67
N ALA A 21 8.47 -11.69 31.98
CA ALA A 21 8.33 -11.70 30.54
C ALA A 21 7.84 -10.30 30.22
N SER A 22 8.81 -9.49 29.81
CA SER A 22 8.61 -8.14 29.31
C SER A 22 7.88 -8.33 28.00
N THR A 23 6.58 -8.62 28.08
CA THR A 23 5.70 -8.56 26.93
C THR A 23 5.69 -7.09 26.59
N PRO A 24 6.37 -6.63 25.52
CA PRO A 24 6.19 -5.26 25.13
C PRO A 24 4.71 -5.16 24.82
N LEU A 25 4.02 -4.24 25.51
CA LEU A 25 2.63 -3.89 25.25
C LEU A 25 2.55 -3.62 23.75
N ALA A 26 2.13 -4.64 22.99
CA ALA A 26 1.84 -4.52 21.59
C ALA A 26 0.64 -3.60 21.55
N LEU A 27 0.91 -2.30 21.48
CA LEU A 27 -0.06 -1.29 21.15
C LEU A 27 -0.73 -1.80 19.88
N ALA A 28 -1.95 -2.31 20.03
CA ALA A 28 -2.80 -2.68 18.93
C ALA A 28 -3.04 -1.40 18.14
N LEU A 29 -2.14 -1.11 17.20
CA LEU A 29 -2.28 0.01 16.28
C LEU A 29 -3.63 -0.20 15.60
N PRO A 30 -4.54 0.79 15.63
CA PRO A 30 -5.82 0.67 14.95
C PRO A 30 -5.55 0.22 13.52
N ALA A 31 -6.24 -0.85 13.10
CA ALA A 31 -6.06 -1.40 11.77
C ALA A 31 -6.12 -0.25 10.76
N VAL A 32 -4.99 0.02 10.08
CA VAL A 32 -4.90 1.11 9.11
C VAL A 32 -5.87 0.78 8.00
N VAL A 33 -7.07 1.38 8.04
CA VAL A 33 -8.11 1.18 7.03
C VAL A 33 -7.55 1.75 5.74
N LYS A 34 -7.20 0.86 4.80
CA LYS A 34 -6.62 1.23 3.51
C LYS A 34 -7.61 2.19 2.82
N PRO A 35 -7.26 3.48 2.59
CA PRO A 35 -8.20 4.45 2.07
C PRO A 35 -8.63 4.06 0.65
N ARG A 36 -9.87 3.60 0.50
CA ARG A 36 -10.41 3.04 -0.75
C ARG A 36 -10.57 4.10 -1.85
N MET A 37 -10.63 5.38 -1.49
CA MET A 37 -10.94 6.47 -2.42
C MET A 37 -9.91 6.63 -3.54
N ARG A 38 -8.62 6.37 -3.29
CA ARG A 38 -7.56 6.55 -4.30
C ARG A 38 -7.84 5.71 -5.54
N GLY A 39 -8.06 4.40 -5.38
CA GLY A 39 -8.32 3.51 -6.50
C GLY A 39 -9.57 3.88 -7.32
N TRP A 40 -10.61 4.41 -6.68
CA TRP A 40 -11.84 4.84 -7.38
C TRP A 40 -11.67 6.16 -8.13
N LEU A 41 -10.96 7.14 -7.55
CA LEU A 41 -10.66 8.39 -8.23
C LEU A 41 -9.81 8.15 -9.48
N HIS A 42 -8.76 7.33 -9.36
CA HIS A 42 -7.92 6.99 -10.51
C HIS A 42 -8.71 6.22 -11.59
N ALA A 43 -9.58 5.28 -11.18
CA ALA A 43 -10.41 4.53 -12.11
C ALA A 43 -11.42 5.41 -12.87
N GLY A 44 -11.98 6.44 -12.23
CA GLY A 44 -12.86 7.41 -12.89
C GLY A 44 -12.09 8.40 -13.77
N MET A 45 -10.88 8.79 -13.39
CA MET A 45 -10.07 9.73 -14.15
C MET A 45 -9.46 9.11 -15.41
N PHE A 46 -9.16 7.81 -15.40
CA PHE A 46 -8.63 7.11 -16.58
C PHE A 46 -9.47 7.31 -17.86
N PRO A 47 -10.78 7.01 -17.89
CA PRO A 47 -11.60 7.26 -19.09
C PRO A 47 -11.74 8.76 -19.41
N ALA A 48 -11.73 9.64 -18.41
CA ALA A 48 -11.76 11.08 -18.62
C ALA A 48 -10.51 11.58 -19.37
N VAL A 49 -9.32 11.12 -18.96
CA VAL A 49 -8.05 11.46 -19.60
C VAL A 49 -7.96 10.88 -21.01
N VAL A 50 -8.45 9.66 -21.24
CA VAL A 50 -8.50 9.09 -22.60
C VAL A 50 -9.37 9.97 -23.50
N ALA A 51 -10.59 10.31 -23.06
CA ALA A 51 -11.50 11.13 -23.86
C ALA A 51 -10.96 12.53 -24.12
N ALA A 52 -10.58 13.26 -23.06
CA ALA A 52 -10.04 14.61 -23.17
C ALA A 52 -8.72 14.65 -23.95
N GLY A 53 -7.87 13.64 -23.77
CA GLY A 53 -6.58 13.52 -24.45
C GLY A 53 -6.71 13.25 -25.94
N LEU A 54 -7.65 12.40 -26.34
CA LEU A 54 -7.97 12.18 -27.75
C LEU A 54 -8.52 13.44 -28.40
N VAL A 55 -9.41 14.16 -27.72
CA VAL A 55 -9.92 15.46 -28.18
C VAL A 55 -8.77 16.45 -28.35
N LEU A 56 -7.95 16.65 -27.32
CA LEU A 56 -6.79 17.56 -27.38
C LEU A 56 -5.85 17.23 -28.55
N THR A 57 -5.54 15.95 -28.72
CA THR A 57 -4.66 15.48 -29.81
C THR A 57 -5.29 15.71 -31.19
N ALA A 58 -6.60 15.50 -31.34
CA ALA A 58 -7.30 15.73 -32.61
C ALA A 58 -7.34 17.21 -33.01
N PHE A 59 -7.47 18.11 -32.03
CA PHE A 59 -7.48 19.57 -32.23
C PHE A 59 -6.09 20.20 -32.32
N ALA A 60 -5.00 19.43 -32.19
CA ALA A 60 -3.66 19.98 -32.38
C ALA A 60 -3.36 20.21 -33.87
N ASP A 61 -3.03 21.46 -34.21
CA ASP A 61 -2.86 21.93 -35.59
C ASP A 61 -1.59 21.40 -36.28
N SER A 62 -0.53 21.13 -35.53
CA SER A 62 0.76 20.68 -36.08
C SER A 62 1.04 19.22 -35.76
N GLY A 63 1.74 18.53 -36.65
CA GLY A 63 2.20 17.15 -36.41
C GLY A 63 3.06 17.04 -35.14
N ARG A 64 3.92 18.04 -34.87
CA ARG A 64 4.71 18.12 -33.64
C ARG A 64 3.82 18.28 -32.40
N GLY A 65 2.81 19.13 -32.47
CA GLY A 65 1.83 19.32 -31.40
C GLY A 65 1.03 18.05 -31.11
N ARG A 66 0.62 17.32 -32.15
CA ARG A 66 -0.06 16.01 -31.99
C ARG A 66 0.83 14.99 -31.29
N VAL A 67 2.11 14.91 -31.66
CA VAL A 67 3.07 14.02 -30.99
C VAL A 67 3.25 14.40 -29.52
N ALA A 68 3.41 15.69 -29.22
CA ALA A 68 3.52 16.18 -27.84
C ALA A 68 2.26 15.84 -27.02
N CYS A 69 1.08 16.10 -27.56
CA CYS A 69 -0.20 15.74 -26.93
C CYS A 69 -0.31 14.23 -26.72
N ALA A 70 0.07 13.42 -27.72
CA ALA A 70 0.04 11.97 -27.60
C ALA A 70 0.96 11.45 -26.49
N ILE A 71 2.15 12.02 -26.34
CA ILE A 71 3.08 11.67 -25.25
C ILE A 71 2.46 12.03 -23.89
N TYR A 72 1.96 13.25 -23.74
CA TYR A 72 1.29 13.71 -22.51
C TYR A 72 0.10 12.80 -22.14
N VAL A 73 -0.75 12.47 -23.11
CA VAL A 73 -1.94 11.63 -22.89
C VAL A 73 -1.54 10.21 -22.54
N LEU A 74 -0.51 9.66 -23.18
CA LEU A 74 0.01 8.33 -22.87
C LEU A 74 0.53 8.25 -21.44
N THR A 75 1.35 9.21 -21.01
CA THR A 75 1.91 9.20 -19.65
C THR A 75 0.82 9.43 -18.60
N ALA A 76 -0.20 10.24 -18.90
CA ALA A 76 -1.36 10.44 -18.03
C ALA A 76 -2.22 9.16 -17.92
N CYS A 77 -2.46 8.47 -19.05
CA CYS A 77 -3.14 7.18 -19.07
C CYS A 77 -2.39 6.12 -18.25
N LEU A 78 -1.06 6.09 -18.33
CA LEU A 78 -0.24 5.20 -17.50
C LEU A 78 -0.38 5.52 -16.01
N LEU A 79 -0.32 6.80 -15.63
CA LEU A 79 -0.51 7.24 -14.25
C LEU A 79 -1.86 6.78 -13.68
N PHE A 80 -2.97 7.13 -14.33
CA PHE A 80 -4.29 6.79 -13.81
C PHE A 80 -4.61 5.29 -13.94
N GLY A 81 -4.23 4.67 -15.06
CA GLY A 81 -4.52 3.26 -15.36
C GLY A 81 -3.77 2.29 -14.43
N VAL A 82 -2.46 2.45 -14.29
CA VAL A 82 -1.65 1.61 -13.40
C VAL A 82 -2.09 1.81 -11.94
N SER A 83 -2.35 3.05 -11.52
CA SER A 83 -2.78 3.33 -10.15
C SER A 83 -4.15 2.71 -9.83
N ALA A 84 -5.10 2.81 -10.76
CA ALA A 84 -6.39 2.16 -10.64
C ALA A 84 -6.26 0.64 -10.53
N LEU A 85 -5.39 0.04 -11.37
CA LEU A 85 -5.14 -1.40 -11.37
C LEU A 85 -4.50 -1.87 -10.06
N TYR A 86 -3.46 -1.15 -9.61
CA TYR A 86 -2.76 -1.40 -8.35
C TYR A 86 -3.71 -1.38 -7.15
N HIS A 87 -4.58 -0.37 -7.05
CA HIS A 87 -5.45 -0.20 -5.89
C HIS A 87 -6.72 -1.05 -5.91
N ARG A 88 -7.16 -1.55 -7.07
CA ARG A 88 -8.43 -2.30 -7.20
C ARG A 88 -8.26 -3.81 -7.28
N GLY A 89 -7.10 -4.31 -7.71
CA GLY A 89 -6.88 -5.74 -7.87
C GLY A 89 -6.37 -6.43 -6.61
N ASN A 90 -6.53 -7.75 -6.57
CA ASN A 90 -5.99 -8.61 -5.52
C ASN A 90 -4.81 -9.41 -6.09
N TRP A 91 -3.65 -8.77 -6.14
CA TRP A 91 -2.46 -9.30 -6.80
C TRP A 91 -1.64 -10.17 -5.85
N GLY A 92 -0.97 -11.20 -6.38
CA GLY A 92 0.05 -11.94 -5.63
C GLY A 92 1.28 -11.08 -5.31
N PRO A 93 2.21 -11.56 -4.45
CA PRO A 93 3.34 -10.76 -3.95
C PRO A 93 4.19 -10.08 -5.04
N ARG A 94 4.41 -10.79 -6.16
CA ARG A 94 5.16 -10.27 -7.31
C ARG A 94 4.39 -9.16 -8.04
N GLY A 95 3.10 -9.36 -8.31
CA GLY A 95 2.27 -8.40 -9.03
C GLY A 95 2.11 -7.10 -8.24
N GLU A 96 1.87 -7.20 -6.94
CA GLU A 96 1.79 -6.06 -6.03
C GLU A 96 3.10 -5.25 -6.03
N ALA A 97 4.27 -5.92 -5.96
CA ALA A 97 5.56 -5.25 -5.97
C ALA A 97 5.86 -4.53 -7.29
N VAL A 98 5.50 -5.14 -8.43
CA VAL A 98 5.68 -4.52 -9.75
C VAL A 98 4.75 -3.33 -9.93
N LEU A 99 3.44 -3.50 -9.65
CA LEU A 99 2.46 -2.44 -9.80
C LEU A 99 2.74 -1.25 -8.88
N ARG A 100 3.21 -1.51 -7.66
CA ARG A 100 3.66 -0.45 -6.74
C ARG A 100 4.81 0.36 -7.34
N ARG A 101 5.82 -0.31 -7.92
CA ARG A 101 6.97 0.39 -8.55
C ARG A 101 6.53 1.21 -9.74
N LEU A 102 5.65 0.66 -10.59
CA LEU A 102 5.09 1.37 -11.74
C LEU A 102 4.27 2.60 -11.31
N ASP A 103 3.41 2.45 -10.30
CA ASP A 103 2.60 3.54 -9.75
C ASP A 103 3.46 4.70 -9.23
N HIS A 104 4.58 4.39 -8.55
CA HIS A 104 5.53 5.41 -8.08
C HIS A 104 6.32 6.03 -9.25
N ALA A 105 6.74 5.21 -10.22
CA ALA A 105 7.50 5.69 -11.38
C ALA A 105 6.67 6.62 -12.28
N ASN A 106 5.35 6.41 -12.35
CA ASN A 106 4.46 7.18 -13.20
C ASN A 106 4.41 8.67 -12.86
N ILE A 107 4.69 9.07 -11.61
CA ILE A 107 4.80 10.48 -11.24
C ILE A 107 5.94 11.15 -12.02
N PHE A 108 7.10 10.50 -12.11
CA PHE A 108 8.22 11.02 -12.89
C PHE A 108 7.94 10.99 -14.39
N LEU A 109 7.24 9.95 -14.86
CA LEU A 109 6.91 9.79 -16.27
C LEU A 109 5.93 10.87 -16.76
N ILE A 110 4.90 11.21 -15.98
CA ILE A 110 3.98 12.30 -16.36
C ILE A 110 4.69 13.65 -16.35
N ILE A 111 5.56 13.92 -15.36
CA ILE A 111 6.36 15.14 -15.29
C ILE A 111 7.27 15.25 -16.53
N ALA A 112 7.90 14.15 -16.94
CA ALA A 112 8.73 14.14 -18.15
C ALA A 112 7.93 14.29 -19.45
N GLY A 113 6.63 13.97 -19.41
CA GLY A 113 5.72 14.07 -20.56
C GLY A 113 4.93 15.38 -20.64
N THR A 114 5.18 16.34 -19.73
CA THR A 114 4.59 17.69 -19.69
C THR A 114 5.63 18.76 -19.94
#